data_AF-A0A1F3SYZ3-F1
#
_entry.id   AF-A0A1F3SYZ3-F1
#
_cell.length_a   1.000
_cell.length_b   1.000
_cell.length_c   1.000
_cell.angle_alpha   90.00
_cell.angle_beta   90.00
_cell.angle_gamma   90.00
#
_symmetry.space_group_name_H-M   'P 1'
#
loop_
_entity.id
_entity.type
_entity.pdbx_description
1 polymer ?
#
loop_
_entity_poly.entity_id
_entity_poly.type
_entity_poly.pdbx_seq_one_letter_code
_entity_poly.pdbx_strand_id
1 'polypeptide(L)'
;MKPTGFSLSNELGQTLLEFAISTAIIMPLLTGAAWLLREHWVQAACARDVFEVTRTRLDGRSGFASRFRVEVTETEHWVEGSARCLKHTETVRLPRLMPLTGEP
;
A
#
# COMPACT_ATOMS: atom_id res chain seq x y z
N MET A 1 62.32 18.64 -16.63
CA MET A 1 60.88 18.95 -16.61
C MET A 1 60.12 17.66 -16.44
N LYS A 2 59.47 17.46 -15.27
CA LYS A 2 58.73 16.23 -14.95
C LYS A 2 57.28 16.46 -15.39
N PRO A 3 56.68 15.60 -16.24
CA PRO A 3 55.33 15.84 -16.71
C PRO A 3 54.35 15.59 -15.57
N THR A 4 53.68 16.64 -15.10
CA THR A 4 52.58 16.60 -14.13
C THR A 4 51.23 16.23 -14.77
N GLY A 5 51.24 15.58 -15.93
CA GLY A 5 50.05 15.35 -16.77
C GLY A 5 49.21 14.11 -16.46
N PHE A 6 49.62 13.26 -15.51
CA PHE A 6 48.96 11.95 -15.26
C PHE A 6 48.05 11.90 -14.03
N SER A 7 47.97 12.96 -13.22
CA SER A 7 47.21 12.94 -11.95
C SER A 7 45.73 13.27 -12.12
N LEU A 8 45.39 14.22 -13.00
CA LEU A 8 44.04 14.78 -13.11
C LEU A 8 43.02 13.79 -13.72
N SER A 9 43.45 12.97 -14.68
CA SER A 9 42.61 11.90 -15.26
C SER A 9 42.40 10.75 -14.29
N ASN A 10 43.36 10.48 -13.42
CA ASN A 10 43.30 9.39 -12.46
C ASN A 10 42.35 9.72 -11.30
N GLU A 11 42.38 10.97 -10.80
CA GLU A 11 41.44 11.44 -9.77
C GLU A 11 40.00 11.52 -10.29
N LEU A 12 39.81 11.97 -11.53
CA LEU A 12 38.48 11.98 -12.16
C LEU A 12 37.95 10.55 -12.38
N GLY A 13 38.81 9.62 -12.80
CA GLY A 13 38.45 8.21 -12.96
C GLY A 13 38.07 7.54 -11.65
N GLN A 14 38.81 7.84 -10.57
CA GLN A 14 38.54 7.29 -9.25
C GLN A 14 37.22 7.83 -8.67
N THR A 15 36.98 9.15 -8.74
CA THR A 15 35.74 9.76 -8.25
C THR A 15 34.50 9.27 -9.01
N LEU A 16 34.58 9.11 -10.33
CA LEU A 16 33.50 8.54 -11.14
C LEU A 16 33.23 7.07 -10.75
N LEU A 17 34.28 6.29 -10.51
CA LEU A 17 34.14 4.90 -10.08
C LEU A 17 33.49 4.79 -8.70
N GLU A 18 33.94 5.59 -7.73
CA GLU A 18 33.35 5.65 -6.38
C GLU A 18 31.89 6.06 -6.43
N PHE A 19 31.53 7.03 -7.27
CA PHE A 19 30.15 7.45 -7.48
C PHE A 19 29.31 6.33 -8.11
N ALA A 20 29.83 5.65 -9.13
CA ALA A 20 29.14 4.54 -9.79
C ALA A 20 28.89 3.38 -8.82
N ILE A 21 29.88 3.00 -8.01
CA ILE A 21 29.75 1.95 -6.99
C ILE A 21 28.72 2.38 -5.93
N SER A 22 28.82 3.61 -5.41
CA SER A 22 27.88 4.12 -4.41
C SER A 22 26.44 4.10 -4.93
N THR A 23 26.24 4.55 -6.17
CA THR A 23 24.92 4.56 -6.81
C THR A 23 24.41 3.13 -7.05
N ALA A 24 25.28 2.22 -7.48
CA ALA A 24 24.93 0.81 -7.70
C ALA A 24 24.51 0.10 -6.40
N ILE A 25 24.98 0.55 -5.24
CA ILE A 25 24.57 0.02 -3.93
C ILE A 25 23.28 0.70 -3.44
N ILE A 26 23.15 2.02 -3.58
CA ILE A 26 22.02 2.78 -3.06
C ILE A 26 20.73 2.48 -3.85
N MET A 27 20.81 2.38 -5.17
CA MET A 27 19.64 2.14 -6.02
C MET A 27 18.84 0.87 -5.69
N PRO A 28 19.45 -0.32 -5.51
CA PRO A 28 18.69 -1.52 -5.15
C PRO A 28 18.09 -1.42 -3.75
N LEU A 29 18.76 -0.75 -2.80
CA LEU A 29 18.20 -0.51 -1.46
C LEU A 29 16.96 0.38 -1.52
N LEU A 30 17.02 1.49 -2.25
CA LEU A 30 15.88 2.37 -2.46
C LEU A 30 14.73 1.68 -3.19
N THR A 31 15.06 0.89 -4.22
CA THR A 31 14.06 0.13 -4.98
C THR A 31 13.37 -0.92 -4.11
N GLY A 32 14.13 -1.64 -3.28
CA GLY A 32 13.59 -2.59 -2.31
C GLY A 32 12.69 -1.93 -1.27
N ALA A 33 13.12 -0.79 -0.71
CA ALA A 33 12.32 -0.03 0.25
C ALA A 33 11.02 0.50 -0.38
N ALA A 34 11.09 1.05 -1.60
CA ALA A 34 9.94 1.53 -2.34
C ALA A 34 8.93 0.40 -2.64
N TRP A 35 9.43 -0.80 -2.95
CA TRP A 35 8.58 -1.98 -3.15
C TRP A 35 7.80 -2.37 -1.89
N LEU A 36 8.49 -2.46 -0.74
CA LEU A 36 7.87 -2.80 0.54
C LEU A 36 6.82 -1.76 0.95
N LEU A 37 7.16 -0.48 0.83
CA LEU A 37 6.21 0.60 1.08
C LEU A 37 4.97 0.45 0.21
N ARG A 38 5.14 0.21 -1.10
CA ARG A 38 4.03 0.02 -2.02
C ARG A 38 3.12 -1.15 -1.62
N GLU A 39 3.69 -2.27 -1.18
CA GLU A 39 2.90 -3.44 -0.73
C GLU A 39 2.03 -3.08 0.49
N HIS A 40 2.60 -2.39 1.49
CA HIS A 40 1.84 -1.91 2.66
C HIS A 40 0.81 -0.84 2.31
N TRP A 41 1.13 0.09 1.41
CA TRP A 41 0.18 1.11 0.94
C TRP A 41 -1.03 0.48 0.25
N VAL A 42 -0.81 -0.52 -0.61
CA VAL A 42 -1.90 -1.22 -1.29
C VAL A 42 -2.75 -2.01 -0.30
N GLN A 43 -2.12 -2.68 0.67
CA GLN A 43 -2.85 -3.40 1.71
C GLN A 43 -3.74 -2.47 2.54
N ALA A 44 -3.19 -1.34 3.00
CA ALA A 44 -3.94 -0.34 3.77
C ALA A 44 -5.09 0.28 2.97
N ALA A 45 -4.86 0.60 1.70
CA ALA A 45 -5.90 1.12 0.81
C ALA A 45 -7.02 0.09 0.59
N CYS A 46 -6.66 -1.18 0.42
CA CYS A 46 -7.63 -2.26 0.23
C CYS A 46 -8.47 -2.51 1.49
N ALA A 47 -7.85 -2.58 2.67
CA ALA A 47 -8.56 -2.72 3.94
C ALA A 47 -9.54 -1.55 4.17
N ARG A 48 -9.13 -0.33 3.83
CA ARG A 48 -10.01 0.84 3.87
C ARG A 48 -11.19 0.72 2.91
N ASP A 49 -10.96 0.34 1.66
CA ASP A 49 -12.03 0.19 0.66
C ASP A 49 -13.03 -0.91 1.08
N VAL A 50 -12.56 -2.04 1.61
CA VAL A 50 -13.43 -3.10 2.15
C VAL A 50 -14.30 -2.55 3.28
N PHE A 51 -13.70 -1.83 4.23
CA PHE A 51 -14.44 -1.23 5.34
C PHE A 51 -15.50 -0.24 4.86
N GLU A 52 -15.14 0.69 3.97
CA GLU A 52 -16.05 1.73 3.48
C GLU A 52 -17.20 1.15 2.63
N VAL A 53 -16.92 0.13 1.80
CA VAL A 53 -17.97 -0.59 1.07
C VAL A 53 -18.91 -1.31 2.05
N THR A 54 -18.35 -2.02 3.04
CA THR A 54 -19.16 -2.74 4.04
C THR A 54 -20.03 -1.77 4.85
N ARG A 55 -19.46 -0.63 5.25
CA ARG A 55 -20.14 0.42 5.98
C ARG A 55 -21.24 1.09 5.16
N THR A 56 -20.97 1.47 3.92
CA THR A 56 -21.98 2.11 3.06
C THR A 56 -23.18 1.19 2.81
N ARG A 57 -22.93 -0.12 2.69
CA ARG A 57 -23.99 -1.13 2.65
C ARG A 57 -24.77 -1.24 3.95
N LEU A 58 -24.08 -1.20 5.10
CA LEU A 58 -24.72 -1.15 6.41
C LEU A 58 -25.63 0.09 6.57
N ASP A 59 -25.17 1.24 6.08
CA ASP A 59 -25.90 2.53 6.10
C ASP A 59 -27.04 2.58 5.06
N GLY A 60 -27.28 1.52 4.28
CA GLY A 60 -28.32 1.46 3.25
C GLY A 60 -28.05 2.36 2.04
N ARG A 61 -26.81 2.85 1.88
CA ARG A 61 -26.42 3.71 0.75
C ARG A 61 -25.84 2.86 -0.37
N SER A 62 -26.22 3.18 -1.61
CA SER A 62 -25.60 2.62 -2.80
C SER A 62 -24.49 3.55 -3.30
N GLY A 63 -23.31 2.98 -3.56
CA GLY A 63 -22.22 3.68 -4.23
C GLY A 63 -21.08 4.09 -3.29
N PHE A 64 -20.08 3.21 -3.19
CA PHE A 64 -18.72 3.58 -2.87
C PHE A 64 -17.85 3.18 -4.06
N ALA A 65 -17.12 4.15 -4.63
CA ALA A 65 -16.20 3.89 -5.72
C ALA A 65 -14.93 3.23 -5.16
N SER A 66 -14.97 1.90 -5.05
CA SER A 66 -13.84 1.09 -4.63
C SER A 66 -12.90 0.84 -5.81
N ARG A 67 -11.59 0.88 -5.56
CA ARG A 67 -10.59 0.44 -6.56
C ARG A 67 -10.45 -1.07 -6.60
N PHE A 68 -10.90 -1.75 -5.54
CA PHE A 68 -10.86 -3.19 -5.39
C PHE A 68 -12.25 -3.80 -5.58
N ARG A 69 -12.30 -5.02 -6.11
CA ARG A 69 -13.55 -5.78 -6.18
C ARG A 69 -13.85 -6.31 -4.77
N VAL A 70 -14.83 -5.70 -4.12
CA VAL A 70 -15.31 -6.09 -2.79
C VAL A 70 -16.59 -6.90 -2.95
N GLU A 71 -16.59 -8.12 -2.43
CA GLU A 71 -17.78 -8.96 -2.33
C GLU A 71 -18.47 -8.67 -0.99
N VAL A 72 -19.79 -8.48 -1.01
CA VAL A 72 -20.55 -8.16 0.19
C VAL A 72 -21.61 -9.22 0.41
N THR A 73 -21.62 -9.78 1.62
CA THR A 73 -22.64 -10.70 2.11
C THR A 73 -23.42 -10.01 3.22
N GLU A 74 -24.73 -9.90 3.05
CA GLU A 74 -25.61 -9.24 4.01
C GLU A 74 -26.55 -10.26 4.67
N THR A 75 -26.72 -10.15 5.99
CA THR A 75 -27.70 -10.90 6.77
C THR A 75 -28.51 -9.96 7.66
N GLU A 76 -29.51 -10.49 8.37
CA GLU A 76 -30.34 -9.73 9.31
C GLU A 76 -29.57 -9.11 10.48
N HIS A 77 -28.40 -9.65 10.84
CA HIS A 77 -27.65 -9.21 12.02
C HIS A 77 -26.31 -8.60 11.71
N TRP A 78 -25.77 -8.83 10.51
CA TRP A 78 -24.44 -8.34 10.14
C TRP A 78 -24.32 -8.13 8.63
N VAL A 79 -23.37 -7.28 8.26
CA VAL A 79 -22.90 -7.06 6.90
C VAL A 79 -21.41 -7.38 6.86
N GLU A 80 -21.01 -8.25 5.94
CA GLU A 80 -19.61 -8.66 5.77
C GLU A 80 -19.14 -8.28 4.37
N GLY A 81 -18.03 -7.57 4.29
CA GLY A 81 -17.31 -7.33 3.05
C GLY A 81 -16.01 -8.12 3.04
N SER A 82 -15.68 -8.70 1.89
CA SER A 82 -14.39 -9.35 1.67
C SER A 82 -13.78 -8.90 0.35
N ALA A 83 -12.45 -8.77 0.31
CA ALA A 83 -11.72 -8.53 -0.93
C ALA A 83 -10.34 -9.15 -0.88
N ARG A 84 -9.82 -9.46 -2.08
CA ARG A 84 -8.45 -9.94 -2.24
C ARG A 84 -7.49 -8.78 -2.46
N CYS A 85 -6.62 -8.56 -1.49
CA CYS A 85 -5.61 -7.51 -1.45
C CYS A 85 -4.22 -8.09 -1.73
N LEU A 86 -3.80 -8.10 -3.01
CA LEU A 86 -2.56 -8.75 -3.46
C LEU A 86 -2.46 -10.21 -3.01
N LYS A 87 -1.64 -10.51 -1.99
CA LYS A 87 -1.40 -11.84 -1.44
C LYS A 87 -2.33 -12.20 -0.26
N HIS A 88 -3.08 -11.23 0.25
CA HIS A 88 -3.95 -11.39 1.42
C HIS A 88 -5.41 -11.24 1.05
N THR A 89 -6.29 -11.76 1.90
CA THR A 89 -7.73 -11.49 1.83
C THR A 89 -8.09 -10.71 3.08
N GLU A 90 -8.71 -9.55 2.88
CA GLU A 90 -9.24 -8.74 3.98
C GLU A 90 -10.74 -8.98 4.08
N THR A 91 -11.20 -9.27 5.29
CA THR A 91 -12.61 -9.50 5.60
C THR A 91 -13.02 -8.64 6.77
N VAL A 92 -14.06 -7.82 6.60
CA VAL A 92 -14.62 -6.96 7.62
C VAL A 92 -16.07 -7.35 7.84
N ARG A 93 -16.43 -7.69 9.08
CA ARG A 93 -17.80 -7.95 9.49
C ARG A 93 -18.28 -6.85 10.45
N LEU A 94 -19.35 -6.16 10.07
CA LEU A 94 -19.98 -5.12 10.87
C LEU A 94 -21.35 -5.61 11.37
N PRO A 95 -21.63 -5.58 12.68
CA PRO A 95 -22.95 -5.91 13.20
C PRO A 95 -23.95 -4.79 12.85
N ARG A 96 -25.18 -5.17 12.52
CA ARG A 96 -26.32 -4.25 12.48
C ARG A 96 -26.66 -3.91 13.92
N LEU A 97 -26.65 -2.63 14.26
CA LEU A 97 -27.22 -2.18 15.52
C LEU A 97 -28.73 -2.47 15.42
N MET A 98 -29.23 -3.41 16.21
CA MET A 98 -30.67 -3.51 16.44
C MET A 98 -31.15 -2.14 16.94
N PRO A 99 -32.32 -1.64 16.52
CA PRO A 99 -32.90 -0.48 17.19
C PRO A 99 -32.98 -0.83 18.68
N LEU A 100 -32.45 0.04 19.53
CA LEU A 100 -32.71 -0.02 20.97
C LEU A 100 -34.22 0.22 21.15
N THR A 101 -35.03 -0.82 20.96
CA THR A 101 -36.43 -0.84 21.37
C THR A 101 -36.42 -0.85 22.88
N GLY A 102 -36.45 0.36 23.44
CA GLY A 102 -36.34 0.60 24.86
C GLY A 102 -36.55 2.06 25.19
N GLU A 103 -37.70 2.62 24.82
CA GLU A 103 -38.36 3.59 25.68
C GLU A 103 -39.88 3.31 25.68
N PRO A 104 -40.51 3.24 26.87
CA PRO A 104 -41.89 2.79 27.08
C PRO A 104 -42.96 3.76 26.56
#